data_AF-A0AA43RI03-F1
#
_entry.id   AF-A0AA43RI03-F1
#
_cell.length_a   1.000
_cell.length_b   1.000
_cell.length_c   1.000
_cell.angle_alpha   90.00
_cell.angle_beta   90.00
_cell.angle_gamma   90.00
#
_symmetry.space_group_name_H-M   'P 1'
#
loop_
_entity.id
_entity.type
_entity.pdbx_description
1 polymer ?
#
loop_
_entity_poly.entity_id
_entity_poly.type
_entity_poly.pdbx_seq_one_letter_code
_entity_poly.pdbx_strand_id
1 'polypeptide(L)' 'MKTFIHNEKDDVAVVLEETPEIPRFHKVALKDIAEGEDVFEYGEVIGHASKAIAKGELVHIHNLATNRW' A
#
# COMPACT_ATOMS: atom_id res chain seq x y z
N MET A 1 -6.50 -12.44 7.32
CA MET A 1 -6.07 -11.03 7.34
C MET A 1 -7.29 -10.16 7.17
N LYS A 2 -7.59 -9.31 8.16
CA LYS A 2 -8.69 -8.33 8.08
C LYS A 2 -8.14 -6.98 7.64
N THR A 3 -8.71 -6.38 6.59
CA THR A 3 -8.27 -5.10 6.03
C THR A 3 -9.39 -4.06 6.06
N PHE A 4 -9.00 -2.78 6.07
CA PHE A 4 -9.89 -1.64 5.92
C PHE A 4 -9.50 -0.87 4.65
N ILE A 5 -10.46 -0.74 3.72
CA ILE A 5 -10.35 0.04 2.49
C ILE A 5 -11.15 1.32 2.70
N HIS A 6 -10.52 2.49 2.49
CA HIS A 6 -11.18 3.77 2.74
C HIS A 6 -11.94 4.28 1.51
N ASN A 7 -11.37 4.10 0.31
CA ASN A 7 -11.90 4.58 -0.94
C ASN A 7 -11.84 3.49 -2.04
N GLU A 8 -12.76 3.55 -3.00
CA GLU A 8 -12.82 2.64 -4.16
C GLU A 8 -11.60 2.73 -5.08
N LYS A 9 -10.86 3.84 -5.04
CA LYS A 9 -9.63 4.07 -5.81
C LYS A 9 -8.37 3.61 -5.09
N ASP A 10 -8.46 3.16 -3.85
CA ASP A 10 -7.28 2.80 -3.07
C ASP A 10 -6.59 1.57 -3.66
N ASP A 11 -5.27 1.65 -3.80
CA ASP A 11 -4.42 0.50 -4.15
C ASP A 11 -3.91 -0.25 -2.92
N VAL A 12 -4.05 0.36 -1.74
CA VAL A 12 -3.59 -0.18 -0.46
C VAL A 12 -4.70 -0.14 0.57
N ALA A 13 -4.60 -1.04 1.56
CA ALA A 13 -5.52 -1.07 2.70
C ALA A 13 -4.74 -1.12 4.00
N VAL A 14 -5.39 -0.69 5.08
CA VAL A 14 -4.82 -0.80 6.43
C VAL A 14 -5.15 -2.16 7.02
N VAL A 15 -4.15 -2.87 7.51
CA VAL A 15 -4.32 -4.16 8.18
C VAL A 15 -4.83 -3.96 9.62
N LEU A 16 -5.95 -4.61 9.97
CA LEU A 16 -6.60 -4.49 11.28
C LEU A 16 -6.20 -5.60 12.28
N GLU A 17 -5.60 -6.67 11.79
CA GLU A 17 -5.17 -7.83 12.58
C GLU A 17 -3.70 -8.13 12.28
N GLU A 18 -2.93 -8.48 13.31
CA GLU A 18 -1.50 -8.75 13.13
C GLU A 18 -1.26 -10.06 12.37
N THR A 19 -0.38 -10.03 11.38
CA THR A 19 0.09 -11.22 10.66
C THR A 19 1.61 -11.35 10.77
N PRO A 20 2.19 -12.55 10.51
CA PRO A 20 3.64 -12.72 10.51
C PRO A 20 4.38 -11.85 9.48
N GLU A 21 3.70 -11.45 8.41
CA GLU A 21 4.27 -10.74 7.26
C GLU A 21 3.99 -9.23 7.33
N ILE A 22 2.84 -8.83 7.87
CA ILE A 22 2.37 -7.45 7.89
C ILE A 22 1.91 -7.10 9.31
N PRO A 23 2.61 -6.18 10.00
CA PRO A 23 2.19 -5.71 11.30
C PRO A 23 0.86 -4.96 11.20
N ARG A 24 0.11 -4.96 12.31
CA ARG A 24 -1.15 -4.20 12.40
C ARG A 24 -0.92 -2.72 12.11
N PHE A 25 -1.93 -2.08 11.52
CA PHE A 25 -1.93 -0.67 11.12
C PHE A 25 -0.92 -0.28 10.05
N HIS A 26 -0.34 -1.27 9.36
CA HIS A 26 0.48 -1.03 8.18
C HIS A 26 -0.33 -1.23 6.89
N LYS A 27 0.18 -0.67 5.80
CA LYS A 27 -0.41 -0.78 4.47
C LYS A 27 -0.11 -2.14 3.87
N VAL A 28 -1.12 -2.72 3.22
CA VAL A 28 -1.00 -3.90 2.37
C VAL A 28 -1.51 -3.58 0.96
N ALA A 29 -0.83 -4.06 -0.07
CA ALA A 29 -1.26 -3.89 -1.45
C ALA A 29 -2.53 -4.71 -1.76
N LEU A 30 -3.53 -4.07 -2.36
CA LEU A 30 -4.80 -4.68 -2.78
C LEU A 30 -4.72 -5.32 -4.17
N LYS A 31 -3.74 -4.90 -4.97
CA LYS A 31 -3.43 -5.36 -6.33
C LYS A 31 -1.91 -5.41 -6.52
N ASP A 32 -1.46 -5.98 -7.64
CA ASP A 32 -0.07 -5.80 -8.07
C ASP A 32 0.11 -4.34 -8.52
N ILE A 33 1.21 -3.72 -8.09
CA ILE A 33 1.56 -2.33 -8.40
C ILE A 33 2.92 -2.34 -9.09
N ALA A 34 2.99 -1.79 -10.31
CA ALA A 34 4.22 -1.76 -11.07
C ALA A 34 5.22 -0.76 -10.48
N GLU A 35 6.53 -0.99 -10.67
CA GLU A 35 7.55 0.01 -10.34
C GLU A 35 7.27 1.33 -11.09
N GLY A 36 7.28 2.45 -10.36
CA GLY A 36 6.97 3.78 -10.86
C GLY A 36 5.47 4.10 -10.95
N GLU A 37 4.56 3.14 -10.69
CA GLU A 37 3.12 3.41 -10.65
C GLU A 37 2.76 4.25 -9.42
N ASP A 38 1.84 5.20 -9.60
CA ASP A 38 1.27 5.96 -8.50
C ASP A 38 0.52 5.03 -7.54
N VAL A 39 0.69 5.26 -6.24
CA VAL A 39 0.01 4.50 -5.19
C VAL A 39 -1.08 5.38 -4.59
N PHE A 40 -2.32 4.89 -4.64
CA PHE A 40 -3.48 5.57 -4.09
C PHE A 40 -3.82 5.10 -2.67
N GLU A 41 -3.98 6.03 -1.74
CA GLU A 41 -4.53 5.80 -0.40
C GLU A 41 -5.43 6.99 -0.02
N TYR A 42 -6.58 6.71 0.57
CA TYR A 42 -7.62 7.71 0.86
C TYR A 42 -8.19 8.41 -0.39
N GLY A 43 -8.10 7.78 -1.55
CA GLY A 43 -8.52 8.36 -2.84
C GLY A 43 -7.54 9.36 -3.46
N GLU A 44 -6.37 9.56 -2.86
CA GLU A 44 -5.33 10.49 -3.30
C GLU A 44 -4.00 9.76 -3.55
N VAL A 45 -3.16 10.32 -4.42
CA VAL A 45 -1.81 9.78 -4.64
C VAL A 45 -0.93 10.11 -3.45
N ILE A 46 -0.40 9.08 -2.77
CA ILE A 46 0.52 9.25 -1.64
C ILE A 46 2.00 9.19 -2.05
N GLY A 47 2.28 8.75 -3.27
CA GLY A 47 3.62 8.54 -3.79
C GLY A 47 3.60 7.57 -4.97
N HIS A 48 4.76 7.03 -5.31
CA HIS A 48 4.91 6.01 -6.35
C HIS A 48 5.66 4.79 -5.81
N ALA A 49 5.41 3.64 -6.41
CA ALA A 49 6.10 2.41 -6.06
C ALA A 49 7.58 2.52 -6.47
N SER A 50 8.50 2.47 -5.52
CA SER A 50 9.94 2.52 -5.80
C SER A 50 10.50 1.20 -6.33
N LYS A 51 9.70 0.13 -6.26
CA LYS A 51 9.92 -1.22 -6.78
C LYS A 51 8.54 -1.82 -7.07
N ALA A 52 8.47 -2.86 -7.91
CA ALA A 52 7.22 -3.61 -8.07
C ALA A 52 6.75 -4.19 -6.73
N ILE A 53 5.45 -4.09 -6.45
CA ILE A 53 4.80 -4.54 -5.21
C ILE A 53 3.77 -5.60 -5.57
N ALA A 54 3.88 -6.79 -5.01
CA ALA A 54 2.89 -7.83 -5.24
C ALA A 54 1.63 -7.60 -4.39
N LYS A 55 0.47 -8.05 -4.89
CA LYS A 55 -0.76 -8.08 -4.09
C LYS A 55 -0.53 -8.83 -2.78
N GLY A 56 -0.92 -8.20 -1.67
CA GLY A 56 -0.74 -8.75 -0.32
C GLY A 56 0.61 -8.43 0.32
N GLU A 57 1.50 -7.70 -0.37
CA GLU A 57 2.80 -7.29 0.18
C GLU A 57 2.65 -6.05 1.10
N LEU A 58 3.54 -5.95 2.10
CA LEU A 58 3.69 -4.78 2.97
C LEU A 58 4.13 -3.56 2.15
N VAL A 59 3.34 -2.49 2.14
CA VAL A 59 3.71 -1.23 1.51
C VAL A 59 4.32 -0.28 2.54
N HIS A 60 5.60 0.04 2.40
CA HIS A 60 6.33 0.88 3.34
C HIS A 60 7.54 1.56 2.66
N ILE A 61 8.41 2.22 3.42
CA ILE A 61 9.56 2.99 2.91
C ILE A 61 10.53 2.24 1.98
N HIS A 62 10.50 0.90 1.94
CA HIS A 62 11.40 0.10 1.11
C HIS A 62 10.88 -0.13 -0.31
N ASN A 63 9.58 0.05 -0.54
CA ASN A 63 8.90 -0.13 -1.82
C ASN A 63 7.95 1.03 -2.20
N LEU A 64 7.78 2.04 -1.33
CA LEU A 64 7.02 3.26 -1.60
C LEU A 64 7.92 4.49 -1.41
N ALA A 65 7.99 5.33 -2.44
CA ALA A 65 8.62 6.65 -2.38
C ALA A 65 7.56 7.74 -2.35
N THR A 66 7.58 8.57 -1.31
CA THR A 66 6.70 9.74 -1.23
C THR A 66 7.21 10.83 -2.18
N ASN A 67 6.29 11.44 -2.93
CA ASN A 67 6.63 12.60 -3.76
C ASN A 67 6.98 13.76 -2.80
N ARG A 68 8.23 14.23 -2.84
CA ARG A 68 8.67 15.40 -2.06
C ARG A 68 8.14 16.67 -2.73
N TRP A 69 7.63 17.58 -1.90
CA TRP A 69 7.19 18.93 -2.24
C TRP A 69 8.39 19.87 -2.43
#